data_AF-A0A3M1HT47-F1
#
_entry.id   AF-A0A3M1HT47-F1
#
_cell.length_a   1.000
_cell.length_b   1.000
_cell.length_c   1.000
_cell.angle_alpha   90.00
_cell.angle_beta   90.00
_cell.angle_gamma   90.00
#
_symmetry.space_group_name_H-M   'P 1'
#
loop_
_entity.id
_entity.type
_entity.pdbx_description
1 polymer ?
#
loop_
_entity_poly.entity_id
_entity_poly.type
_entity_poly.pdbx_seq_one_letter_code
_entity_poly.pdbx_strand_id
1 'polypeptide(L)' 'MPPSVTSTLPDYFACLLRIWHKAEEDGWRILVEDIHSEEKRSFTDLEQLMAYLQEKTTARG' A
#
# COMPACT_ATOMS: atom_id res chain seq x y z
N MET A 1 -27.96 -16.43 -23.15
CA MET A 1 -26.75 -16.33 -22.31
C MET A 1 -26.71 -14.93 -21.71
N PRO A 2 -26.59 -14.75 -20.39
CA PRO A 2 -26.34 -13.43 -19.85
C PRO A 2 -24.90 -13.00 -20.21
N PRO A 3 -24.62 -11.70 -20.36
CA PRO A 3 -23.26 -11.23 -20.57
C PRO A 3 -22.44 -11.53 -19.32
N SER A 4 -21.27 -12.16 -19.50
CA SER A 4 -20.24 -12.22 -18.48
C SER A 4 -19.85 -10.78 -18.16
N VAL A 5 -20.23 -10.28 -16.99
CA VAL A 5 -19.80 -8.97 -16.50
C VAL A 5 -18.29 -9.09 -16.25
N THR A 6 -17.47 -8.76 -17.25
CA THR A 6 -16.07 -8.45 -17.03
C THR A 6 -16.06 -7.15 -16.22
N SER A 7 -16.03 -7.28 -14.90
CA SER A 7 -15.78 -6.17 -14.00
C SER A 7 -14.41 -5.61 -14.34
N THR A 8 -14.37 -4.58 -15.18
CA THR A 8 -13.27 -3.62 -15.25
C THR A 8 -13.29 -2.90 -13.91
N LEU A 9 -12.70 -3.52 -12.89
CA LEU A 9 -12.46 -2.86 -11.61
C LEU A 9 -11.76 -1.54 -11.91
N PRO A 10 -12.15 -0.42 -11.27
CA PRO A 10 -11.41 0.82 -11.40
C PRO A 10 -9.94 0.55 -11.11
N ASP A 11 -9.04 1.27 -11.78
CA ASP A 11 -7.59 1.15 -11.58
C ASP A 11 -7.20 1.81 -10.24
N TYR A 12 -7.71 1.26 -9.14
CA TYR A 12 -7.49 1.77 -7.80
C TYR A 12 -6.35 1.03 -7.12
N PHE A 13 -5.48 1.77 -6.44
CA PHE A 13 -4.47 1.20 -5.57
C PHE A 13 -5.08 1.03 -4.18
N ALA A 14 -5.15 -0.21 -3.69
CA ALA A 14 -5.60 -0.52 -2.34
C ALA A 14 -4.52 -1.33 -1.59
N CYS A 15 -4.29 -0.95 -0.33
CA CYS A 15 -3.31 -1.59 0.52
C CYS A 15 -3.77 -1.57 1.98
N LEU A 16 -3.25 -2.51 2.77
CA LEU A 16 -3.36 -2.52 4.22
C LEU A 16 -2.13 -1.80 4.81
N LEU A 17 -2.38 -0.74 5.58
CA LEU A 17 -1.35 0.04 6.26
C LEU A 17 -1.36 -0.29 7.75
N ARG A 18 -0.23 -0.74 8.29
CA ARG A 18 0.00 -0.94 9.73
C ARG A 18 1.07 0.02 10.20
N ILE A 19 0.79 0.79 11.25
CA ILE A 19 1.72 1.72 11.87
C ILE A 19 1.75 1.42 13.37
N TRP A 20 2.95 1.25 13.92
CA TRP A 20 3.13 1.02 15.35
C TRP A 20 4.43 1.64 15.85
N HIS A 21 4.43 2.02 17.13
CA HIS A 21 5.64 2.48 17.81
C HIS A 21 6.30 1.30 18.51
N LYS A 22 7.60 1.10 18.30
CA LYS A 22 8.40 0.07 18.97
C LYS A 22 9.24 0.73 20.04
N ALA A 23 8.75 0.67 21.29
CA ALA A 23 9.35 1.34 22.44
C ALA A 23 10.80 0.93 22.71
N GLU A 24 11.17 -0.32 22.41
CA GLU A 24 12.55 -0.82 22.60
C GLU A 24 13.57 -0.16 21.66
N GLU A 25 13.13 0.31 20.51
CA GLU A 25 13.98 0.92 19.48
C GLU A 25 13.74 2.43 19.35
N ASP A 26 12.91 2.99 20.25
CA ASP A 26 12.42 4.37 20.22
C ASP A 26 12.06 4.84 18.81
N GLY A 27 11.30 3.99 18.10
CA GLY A 27 11.13 4.15 16.66
C GLY A 27 9.75 3.76 16.16
N TRP A 28 9.29 4.49 15.17
CA TRP A 28 8.11 4.10 14.40
C TRP A 28 8.45 2.98 13.42
N ARG A 29 7.46 2.13 13.19
CA ARG A 29 7.48 1.05 12.21
C ARG A 29 6.20 1.12 11.40
N ILE A 30 6.38 0.96 10.11
CA ILE A 30 5.30 1.05 9.13
C ILE A 30 5.41 -0.18 8.24
N LEU A 31 4.29 -0.82 7.97
CA LEU A 31 4.17 -1.92 7.01
C LEU A 31 3.01 -1.64 6.08
N VAL A 32 3.29 -1.71 4.78
CA VAL A 32 2.29 -1.68 3.71
C VAL A 32 2.19 -3.06 3.10
N GLU A 33 0.97 -3.54 2.94
CA GLU A 33 0.66 -4.81 2.29
C GLU A 33 -0.31 -4.56 1.14
N ASP A 34 0.12 -4.86 -0.08
CA ASP A 34 -0.71 -4.76 -1.28
C ASP A 34 -1.75 -5.89 -1.28
N ILE A 35 -3.04 -5.54 -1.38
CA ILE A 35 -4.11 -6.55 -1.24
C ILE A 35 -4.27 -7.45 -2.47
N HIS A 36 -3.68 -7.07 -3.60
CA HIS A 36 -3.81 -7.79 -4.86
C HIS A 36 -2.64 -8.73 -5.12
N SER A 37 -1.45 -8.33 -4.70
CA SER A 37 -0.19 -9.08 -4.91
C SER A 37 0.37 -9.72 -3.65
N GLU A 38 -0.19 -9.41 -2.48
CA GLU A 38 0.32 -9.83 -1.17
C GLU A 38 1.75 -9.33 -0.88
N GLU A 39 2.26 -8.39 -1.69
CA GLU A 39 3.57 -7.78 -1.51
C GLU A 39 3.59 -6.95 -0.22
N LYS A 40 4.62 -7.17 0.61
CA LYS A 40 4.81 -6.48 1.89
C LYS A 40 6.05 -5.61 1.84
N ARG A 41 5.91 -4.34 2.23
CA ARG A 41 7.03 -3.39 2.31
C ARG A 41 7.03 -2.66 3.64
N SER A 42 8.20 -2.62 4.26
CA SER A 42 8.42 -2.05 5.60
C SER A 42 9.13 -0.71 5.50
N PHE A 43 8.78 0.24 6.35
CA PHE A 43 9.42 1.55 6.45
C PHE A 43 9.70 1.92 7.90
N THR A 44 10.77 2.70 8.10
CA THR A 44 11.23 3.17 9.41
C THR A 44 10.77 4.59 9.76
N ASP A 45 10.28 5.32 8.77
CA ASP A 45 9.82 6.70 8.89
C ASP A 45 8.73 7.01 7.86
N LEU A 46 8.03 8.12 8.09
CA LEU A 46 6.88 8.53 7.29
C LEU A 46 7.30 9.08 5.91
N GLU A 47 8.51 9.62 5.77
CA GLU A 47 8.99 10.19 4.50
C GLU A 47 9.13 9.08 3.44
N GLN A 48 9.73 7.95 3.81
CA GLN A 48 9.84 6.79 2.93
C GLN A 48 8.46 6.22 2.53
N LEU A 49 7.50 6.19 3.47
CA LEU A 49 6.12 5.77 3.16
C LEU A 49 5.49 6.71 2.13
N MET A 50 5.61 8.02 2.34
CA MET A 50 4.99 9.01 1.45
C MET A 50 5.60 8.97 0.05
N ALA A 51 6.92 8.81 -0.06
CA ALA A 51 7.59 8.64 -1.35
C ALA A 51 7.08 7.39 -2.09
N TYR A 52 6.92 6.27 -1.38
CA TYR A 52 6.35 5.05 -1.94
C TYR A 52 4.91 5.23 -2.44
N LEU A 53 4.05 5.84 -1.63
CA LEU A 53 2.66 6.09 -2.00
C LEU A 53 2.57 7.03 -3.21
N GLN A 54 3.40 8.08 -3.25
CA GLN A 54 3.47 9.00 -4.39
C GLN A 54 3.89 8.30 -5.68
N GLU A 55 4.90 7.42 -5.64
CA GLU A 55 5.30 6.61 -6.80
C GLU A 55 4.11 5.80 -7.33
N LYS A 56 3.40 5.10 -6.45
CA LYS A 56 2.28 4.22 -6.82
C LYS A 56 1.06 4.98 -7.35
N THR A 57 0.80 6.19 -6.85
CA THR A 57 -0.34 7.00 -7.30
C THR A 57 -0.01 7.88 -8.51
N THR A 58 1.26 8.28 -8.71
CA THR A 58 1.67 9.14 -9.82
C THR A 58 2.04 8.36 -11.08
N ALA A 59 2.63 7.16 -10.94
CA ALA A 59 3.01 6.32 -12.09
C ALA A 59 1.82 5.71 -12.85
N ARG A 60 0.58 5.99 -12.42
CA ARG A 60 -0.67 5.55 -13.06
C ARG A 60 -1.55 6.73 -13.53
N GLY A 61 -1.05 7.96 -13.44
CA GLY A 61 -1.71 9.18 -13.94
C GLY A 61 -1.31 9.56 -15.35
#